data_AF-B6JPF9-F1
#
_entry.id   AF-B6JPF9-F1
#
_cell.length_a   1.000
_cell.length_b   1.000
_cell.length_c   1.000
_cell.angle_alpha   90.00
_cell.angle_beta   90.00
_cell.angle_gamma   90.00
#
_symmetry.space_group_name_H-M   'P 1'
#
loop_
_entity.id
_entity.type
_entity.pdbx_description
1 polymer ?
#
loop_
_entity_poly.entity_id
_entity_poly.type
_entity_poly.pdbx_seq_one_letter_code
_entity_poly.pdbx_strand_id
1 'polypeptide(L)'
;MQNSSGARLNLQEIASTLRPFLEKLDANIIEAIEENEEFNIEGFENDFKTMLFDRDGGELSVEDIKVDCKELLKFLKEKIDDGVANFFAGFSKVMAENIDNQCRAFHIFLGGNASKSVLVKQAFENAKEEQLKAYKQKTSKDDFTFILYEPLGTEASDKQILELTGKDVSKTPSYLRPTCKTGVAFGLLESRPKAGGIERPSIDSNPVFKYDLGIERERKFHIKISRDSLKPNEYQIFQTKEEWGGFDGLEIRYSDKPLANTNTLDIKDTQLIFIALEEHEEVDVKVCCVDSQSIKVGLFKDGQLIYESEAEKL
;
A
#
# COMPACT_ATOMS: atom_id res chain seq x y z
N MET A 1 5.25 10.46 -23.01
CA MET A 1 5.18 11.82 -22.42
C MET A 1 5.37 11.87 -20.89
N GLN A 2 5.55 10.76 -20.17
CA GLN A 2 5.44 10.77 -18.69
C GLN A 2 6.73 11.00 -17.87
N ASN A 3 7.91 11.15 -18.49
CA ASN A 3 9.20 11.25 -17.75
C ASN A 3 10.02 12.51 -18.11
N SER A 4 9.40 13.68 -18.31
CA SER A 4 10.18 14.92 -18.46
C SER A 4 10.57 15.47 -17.08
N SER A 5 11.79 15.98 -16.95
CA SER A 5 12.27 16.65 -15.73
C SER A 5 11.37 17.82 -15.32
N GLY A 6 10.88 18.59 -16.30
CA GLY A 6 9.94 19.70 -16.09
C GLY A 6 8.62 19.28 -15.45
N ALA A 7 7.99 18.20 -15.92
CA ALA A 7 6.75 17.70 -15.33
C ALA A 7 6.94 17.29 -13.85
N ARG A 8 8.08 16.68 -13.52
CA ARG A 8 8.41 16.31 -12.13
C ARG A 8 8.60 17.54 -11.25
N LEU A 9 9.26 18.58 -11.74
CA LEU A 9 9.44 19.84 -11.03
C LEU A 9 8.09 20.54 -10.80
N ASN A 10 7.23 20.57 -11.82
CA ASN A 10 5.88 21.14 -11.70
C ASN A 10 5.06 20.47 -10.60
N LEU A 11 5.07 19.13 -10.56
CA LEU A 11 4.37 18.38 -9.52
C LEU A 11 4.97 18.62 -8.12
N GLN A 12 6.30 18.76 -8.02
CA GLN A 12 6.95 19.09 -6.75
C GLN A 12 6.56 20.48 -6.25
N GLU A 13 6.49 21.46 -7.14
CA GLU A 13 6.08 22.83 -6.81
C GLU A 13 4.63 22.86 -6.31
N ILE A 14 3.70 22.29 -7.08
CA ILE A 14 2.29 22.19 -6.70
C ILE A 14 2.12 21.44 -5.37
N ALA A 15 2.82 20.31 -5.20
CA ALA A 15 2.76 19.55 -3.95
C ALA A 15 3.34 20.31 -2.75
N SER A 16 4.34 21.18 -2.97
CA SER A 16 4.88 22.05 -1.93
C SER A 16 3.85 23.09 -1.51
N THR A 17 3.14 23.70 -2.46
CA THR A 17 2.08 24.68 -2.19
C THR A 17 0.88 24.06 -1.47
N LEU A 18 0.50 22.84 -1.83
CA LEU A 18 -0.61 22.12 -1.20
C LEU A 18 -0.24 21.47 0.14
N ARG A 19 1.05 21.38 0.49
CA ARG A 19 1.50 20.69 1.70
C ARG A 19 0.87 21.22 3.00
N PRO A 20 0.73 22.54 3.22
CA PRO A 20 0.18 23.04 4.48
C PRO A 20 -1.29 22.64 4.67
N PHE A 21 -2.05 22.46 3.58
CA PHE A 21 -3.39 21.86 3.66
C PHE A 21 -3.33 20.50 4.34
N LEU A 22 -2.49 19.58 3.87
CA LEU A 22 -2.39 18.25 4.47
C LEU A 22 -1.83 18.25 5.90
N GLU A 23 -0.82 19.08 6.17
CA GLU A 23 -0.07 19.05 7.44
C GLU A 23 -0.77 19.78 8.60
N LYS A 24 -1.64 20.75 8.31
CA LYS A 24 -2.28 21.61 9.30
C LYS A 24 -3.80 21.45 9.40
N LEU A 25 -4.38 20.44 8.76
CA LEU A 25 -5.78 20.07 8.99
C LEU A 25 -6.00 19.66 10.46
N ASP A 26 -7.06 20.19 11.03
CA ASP A 26 -7.61 19.76 12.31
C ASP A 26 -9.11 19.47 12.18
N ALA A 27 -9.73 19.00 13.26
CA ALA A 27 -11.14 18.62 13.25
C ALA A 27 -12.07 19.78 12.90
N ASN A 28 -11.78 20.99 13.38
CA ASN A 28 -12.62 22.17 13.14
C ASN A 28 -12.52 22.62 11.68
N ILE A 29 -11.31 22.59 11.10
CA ILE A 29 -11.09 22.93 9.69
C ILE A 29 -11.80 21.91 8.78
N ILE A 30 -11.74 20.62 9.13
CA ILE A 30 -12.43 19.57 8.37
C ILE A 30 -13.94 19.80 8.37
N GLU A 31 -14.54 20.05 9.55
CA GLU A 31 -15.97 20.33 9.69
C GLU A 31 -16.38 21.55 8.86
N ALA A 32 -15.63 22.65 8.97
CA ALA A 32 -15.88 23.86 8.19
C ALA A 32 -15.83 23.61 6.67
N ILE A 33 -14.86 22.84 6.17
CA ILE A 33 -14.78 22.49 4.74
C ILE A 33 -16.00 21.66 4.31
N GLU A 34 -16.44 20.71 5.14
CA GLU A 34 -17.57 19.83 4.82
C GLU A 34 -18.90 20.60 4.77
N GLU A 35 -19.09 21.54 5.70
CA GLU A 35 -20.27 22.39 5.82
C GLU A 35 -20.24 23.62 4.87
N ASN A 36 -19.13 23.82 4.17
CA ASN A 36 -18.85 24.99 3.32
C ASN A 36 -18.84 26.32 4.11
N GLU A 37 -18.33 26.27 5.33
CA GLU A 37 -18.07 27.43 6.17
C GLU A 37 -16.69 28.05 5.91
N GLU A 38 -16.44 29.24 6.47
CA GLU A 38 -15.16 29.92 6.36
C GLU A 38 -14.10 29.24 7.24
N PHE A 39 -12.93 28.96 6.66
CA PHE A 39 -11.79 28.36 7.36
C PHE A 39 -10.50 29.05 6.96
N ASN A 40 -9.47 28.88 7.79
CA ASN A 40 -8.13 29.39 7.51
C ASN A 40 -7.10 28.33 7.90
N ILE A 41 -6.15 28.09 6.99
CA ILE A 41 -5.03 27.18 7.21
C ILE A 41 -3.75 28.00 7.04
N GLU A 42 -2.97 28.13 8.11
CA GLU A 42 -1.76 28.96 8.09
C GLU A 42 -0.78 28.49 7.00
N GLY A 43 -0.49 29.37 6.03
CA GLY A 43 0.42 29.09 4.92
C GLY A 43 -0.22 28.35 3.75
N PHE A 44 -1.55 28.24 3.70
CA PHE A 44 -2.29 27.71 2.56
C PHE A 44 -3.30 28.74 2.08
N GLU A 45 -3.36 28.92 0.76
CA GLU A 45 -4.34 29.74 0.07
C GLU A 45 -5.10 28.87 -0.93
N ASN A 46 -6.42 29.03 -1.01
CA ASN A 46 -7.28 28.26 -1.91
C ASN A 46 -7.03 28.62 -3.38
N ASP A 47 -6.50 29.80 -3.62
CA ASP A 47 -6.09 30.37 -4.89
C ASP A 47 -4.64 30.80 -4.79
N PHE A 48 -3.79 30.25 -5.67
CA PHE A 48 -2.37 30.57 -5.65
C PHE A 48 -1.77 30.71 -7.04
N LYS A 49 -0.71 31.51 -7.11
CA LYS A 49 0.15 31.68 -8.28
C LYS A 49 1.39 30.81 -8.14
N THR A 50 1.78 30.16 -9.24
CA THR A 50 2.99 29.32 -9.28
C THR A 50 3.69 29.40 -10.63
N MET A 51 4.99 29.10 -10.65
CA MET A 51 5.82 29.04 -11.85
C MET A 51 6.01 27.57 -12.24
N LEU A 52 5.55 27.19 -13.43
CA LEU A 52 5.66 25.84 -13.97
C LEU A 52 6.54 25.83 -15.23
N PHE A 53 7.00 24.67 -15.64
CA PHE A 53 7.75 24.45 -16.87
C PHE A 53 6.84 23.92 -17.98
N ASP A 54 6.99 24.45 -19.18
CA ASP A 54 6.34 23.94 -20.38
C ASP A 54 7.06 22.69 -20.95
N ARG A 55 6.64 22.24 -22.14
CA ARG A 55 7.20 21.04 -22.78
C ARG A 55 8.64 21.23 -23.28
N ASP A 56 9.04 22.46 -23.54
CA ASP A 56 10.35 22.85 -24.04
C ASP A 56 11.31 23.27 -22.90
N GLY A 57 10.81 23.24 -21.64
CA GLY A 57 11.56 23.64 -20.45
C GLY A 57 11.54 25.15 -20.18
N GLY A 58 10.70 25.89 -20.91
CA GLY A 58 10.43 27.30 -20.66
C GLY A 58 9.60 27.50 -19.40
N GLU A 59 9.88 28.56 -18.67
CA GLU A 59 9.11 28.95 -17.49
C GLU A 59 7.78 29.62 -17.88
N LEU A 60 6.70 29.17 -17.25
CA LEU A 60 5.32 29.62 -17.45
C LEU A 60 4.71 29.99 -16.09
N SER A 61 4.37 31.27 -15.93
CA SER A 61 3.60 31.76 -14.79
C SER A 61 2.13 31.37 -14.92
N VAL A 62 1.60 30.64 -13.95
CA VAL A 62 0.17 30.29 -13.85
C VAL A 62 -0.42 31.07 -12.69
N GLU A 63 -1.32 32.01 -12.98
CA GLU A 63 -1.77 33.02 -12.01
C GLU A 63 -3.09 32.65 -11.29
N ASP A 64 -3.84 31.66 -11.77
CA ASP A 64 -5.20 31.36 -11.30
C ASP A 64 -5.44 29.87 -10.99
N ILE A 65 -4.55 29.22 -10.23
CA ILE A 65 -4.85 27.86 -9.76
C ILE A 65 -5.82 27.96 -8.58
N LYS A 66 -7.03 27.44 -8.78
CA LYS A 66 -8.06 27.34 -7.74
C LYS A 66 -8.18 25.90 -7.27
N VAL A 67 -8.08 25.70 -5.97
CA VAL A 67 -8.20 24.40 -5.32
C VAL A 67 -9.61 24.24 -4.78
N ASP A 68 -10.33 23.24 -5.28
CA ASP A 68 -11.54 22.77 -4.61
C ASP A 68 -11.12 22.00 -3.35
N CYS A 69 -11.15 22.67 -2.21
CA CYS A 69 -10.73 22.11 -0.92
C CYS A 69 -11.61 20.95 -0.48
N LYS A 70 -12.88 20.93 -0.90
CA LYS A 70 -13.82 19.87 -0.56
C LYS A 70 -13.54 18.62 -1.39
N GLU A 71 -13.29 18.78 -2.69
CA GLU A 71 -12.84 17.70 -3.55
C GLU A 71 -11.47 17.16 -3.11
N LEU A 72 -10.53 18.04 -2.77
CA LEU A 72 -9.21 17.66 -2.27
C LEU A 72 -9.30 16.88 -0.96
N LEU A 73 -10.10 17.36 0.01
CA LEU A 73 -10.33 16.67 1.27
C LEU A 73 -10.94 15.28 1.04
N LYS A 74 -11.95 15.18 0.18
CA LYS A 74 -12.57 13.90 -0.19
C LYS A 74 -11.54 12.95 -0.81
N PHE A 75 -10.75 13.43 -1.77
CA PHE A 75 -9.70 12.63 -2.42
C PHE A 75 -8.66 12.13 -1.42
N LEU A 76 -8.23 12.98 -0.48
CA LEU A 76 -7.28 12.60 0.58
C LEU A 76 -7.88 11.53 1.50
N LYS A 77 -9.13 11.69 1.94
CA LYS A 77 -9.83 10.68 2.76
C LYS A 77 -9.87 9.35 2.04
N GLU A 78 -10.34 9.31 0.79
CA GLU A 78 -10.40 8.09 -0.02
C GLU A 78 -9.03 7.42 -0.15
N LYS A 79 -7.95 8.18 -0.44
CA LYS A 79 -6.60 7.61 -0.57
C LYS A 79 -6.00 7.10 0.74
N ILE A 80 -6.31 7.75 1.85
CA ILE A 80 -5.89 7.32 3.18
C ILE A 80 -6.65 6.05 3.57
N ASP A 81 -7.97 6.02 3.34
CA ASP A 81 -8.83 4.86 3.59
C ASP A 81 -8.37 3.65 2.76
N ASP A 82 -8.02 3.84 1.47
CA ASP A 82 -7.41 2.81 0.63
C ASP A 82 -6.16 2.20 1.30
N GLY A 83 -5.28 3.05 1.85
CA GLY A 83 -4.07 2.64 2.55
C GLY A 83 -4.35 1.85 3.82
N VAL A 84 -5.31 2.31 4.62
CA VAL A 84 -5.74 1.65 5.87
C VAL A 84 -6.43 0.31 5.57
N ALA A 85 -7.27 0.24 4.54
CA ALA A 85 -7.89 -1.00 4.08
C ALA A 85 -6.84 -2.04 3.66
N ASN A 86 -5.80 -1.63 2.93
CA ASN A 86 -4.68 -2.50 2.58
C ASN A 86 -3.93 -3.01 3.81
N PHE A 87 -3.69 -2.14 4.80
CA PHE A 87 -3.08 -2.53 6.07
C PHE A 87 -3.89 -3.63 6.77
N PHE A 88 -5.20 -3.43 6.92
CA PHE A 88 -6.07 -4.40 7.60
C PHE A 88 -6.29 -5.69 6.80
N ALA A 89 -6.26 -5.63 5.46
CA ALA A 89 -6.29 -6.83 4.62
C ALA A 89 -5.03 -7.69 4.83
N GLY A 90 -3.85 -7.04 4.86
CA GLY A 90 -2.59 -7.73 5.17
C GLY A 90 -2.58 -8.32 6.57
N PHE A 91 -3.02 -7.54 7.57
CA PHE A 91 -3.20 -8.01 8.94
C PHE A 91 -4.15 -9.22 9.02
N SER A 92 -5.31 -9.16 8.37
CA SER A 92 -6.31 -10.25 8.41
C SER A 92 -5.78 -11.55 7.82
N LYS A 93 -4.96 -11.47 6.78
CA LYS A 93 -4.27 -12.62 6.20
C LYS A 93 -3.31 -13.25 7.23
N VAL A 94 -2.44 -12.45 7.83
CA VAL A 94 -1.50 -12.92 8.87
C VAL A 94 -2.23 -13.52 10.08
N MET A 95 -3.33 -12.89 10.52
CA MET A 95 -4.18 -13.42 11.59
C MET A 95 -4.74 -14.80 11.26
N ALA A 96 -5.18 -15.02 10.02
CA ALA A 96 -5.76 -16.29 9.58
C ALA A 96 -4.71 -17.42 9.49
N GLU A 97 -3.47 -17.08 9.13
CA GLU A 97 -2.40 -18.03 8.88
C GLU A 97 -1.54 -18.36 10.11
N ASN A 98 -1.31 -17.39 11.00
CA ASN A 98 -0.19 -17.45 11.94
C ASN A 98 -0.52 -17.19 13.41
N ILE A 99 -1.74 -16.78 13.75
CA ILE A 99 -2.00 -16.34 15.12
C ILE A 99 -2.44 -17.48 16.04
N ASP A 100 -1.67 -17.62 17.12
CA ASP A 100 -2.03 -18.35 18.32
C ASP A 100 -3.38 -17.85 18.83
N ASN A 101 -4.26 -18.79 19.17
CA ASN A 101 -5.59 -18.59 19.76
C ASN A 101 -5.57 -17.66 21.00
N GLN A 102 -4.39 -17.33 21.51
CA GLN A 102 -4.11 -16.47 22.66
C GLN A 102 -3.87 -14.99 22.31
N CYS A 103 -3.71 -14.59 21.04
CA CYS A 103 -3.53 -13.18 20.70
C CYS A 103 -4.83 -12.39 20.99
N ARG A 104 -4.81 -11.53 22.02
CA ARG A 104 -5.97 -10.75 22.49
C ARG A 104 -5.89 -9.27 22.17
N ALA A 105 -4.72 -8.77 21.79
CA ALA A 105 -4.51 -7.35 21.53
C ALA A 105 -3.58 -7.15 20.33
N PHE A 106 -3.92 -6.20 19.47
CA PHE A 106 -3.06 -5.74 18.39
C PHE A 106 -2.72 -4.26 18.56
N HIS A 107 -1.43 -3.99 18.70
CA HIS A 107 -0.89 -2.67 19.00
C HIS A 107 -0.47 -1.98 17.69
N ILE A 108 -1.09 -0.83 17.38
CA ILE A 108 -0.86 -0.06 16.15
C ILE A 108 -0.11 1.23 16.49
N PHE A 109 1.13 1.32 16.04
CA PHE A 109 1.97 2.51 16.20
C PHE A 109 1.99 3.33 14.91
N LEU A 110 1.57 4.60 15.00
CA LEU A 110 1.55 5.52 13.88
C LEU A 110 2.89 6.26 13.77
N GLY A 111 3.72 5.86 12.79
CA GLY A 111 5.07 6.39 12.59
C GLY A 111 5.23 7.14 11.27
N GLY A 112 6.02 8.23 11.29
CA GLY A 112 6.28 9.07 10.11
C GLY A 112 5.52 10.40 10.13
N ASN A 113 5.80 11.27 9.15
CA ASN A 113 5.17 12.60 9.12
C ASN A 113 3.69 12.52 8.74
N ALA A 114 3.34 11.73 7.73
CA ALA A 114 1.96 11.58 7.27
C ALA A 114 1.03 11.07 8.39
N SER A 115 1.55 10.23 9.29
CA SER A 115 0.84 9.71 10.46
C SER A 115 0.40 10.77 11.47
N LYS A 116 0.93 12.00 11.41
CA LYS A 116 0.48 13.11 12.25
C LYS A 116 -0.84 13.72 11.78
N SER A 117 -1.27 13.41 10.56
CA SER A 117 -2.53 13.89 10.01
C SER A 117 -3.71 13.32 10.80
N VAL A 118 -4.66 14.20 11.14
CA VAL A 118 -5.92 13.81 11.79
C VAL A 118 -6.73 12.83 10.96
N LEU A 119 -6.64 12.91 9.63
CA LEU A 119 -7.33 12.01 8.69
C LEU A 119 -6.84 10.57 8.83
N VAL A 120 -5.53 10.37 9.00
CA VAL A 120 -4.94 9.03 9.17
C VAL A 120 -5.44 8.41 10.47
N LYS A 121 -5.42 9.17 11.58
CA LYS A 121 -5.91 8.67 12.87
C LYS A 121 -7.39 8.29 12.77
N GLN A 122 -8.22 9.14 12.16
CA GLN A 122 -9.65 8.87 11.97
C GLN A 122 -9.90 7.61 11.11
N ALA A 123 -9.16 7.44 10.01
CA ALA A 123 -9.28 6.26 9.15
C ALA A 123 -8.96 4.95 9.90
N PHE A 124 -7.91 4.95 10.72
CA PHE A 124 -7.58 3.80 11.57
C PHE A 124 -8.62 3.52 12.66
N GLU A 125 -9.16 4.55 13.30
CA GLU A 125 -10.23 4.38 14.30
C GLU A 125 -11.50 3.77 13.69
N ASN A 126 -11.95 4.31 12.55
CA ASN A 126 -13.11 3.80 11.81
C ASN A 126 -12.90 2.33 11.40
N ALA A 127 -11.76 2.03 10.77
CA ALA A 127 -11.46 0.68 10.32
C ALA A 127 -11.33 -0.30 11.49
N LYS A 128 -10.74 0.11 12.62
CA LYS A 128 -10.67 -0.71 13.84
C LYS A 128 -12.07 -1.15 14.31
N GLU A 129 -13.03 -0.23 14.34
CA GLU A 129 -14.40 -0.56 14.75
C GLU A 129 -15.06 -1.58 13.82
N GLU A 130 -14.89 -1.41 12.51
CA GLU A 130 -15.40 -2.36 11.51
C GLU A 130 -14.78 -3.75 11.68
N GLN A 131 -13.47 -3.82 11.87
CA GLN A 131 -12.75 -5.08 12.09
C GLN A 131 -13.20 -5.79 13.38
N LEU A 132 -13.42 -5.06 14.46
CA LEU A 132 -13.95 -5.64 15.71
C LEU A 132 -15.37 -6.16 15.54
N LYS A 133 -16.23 -5.43 14.82
CA LYS A 133 -17.58 -5.90 14.48
C LYS A 133 -17.54 -7.20 13.67
N ALA A 134 -16.69 -7.25 12.64
CA ALA A 134 -16.50 -8.45 11.81
C ALA A 134 -15.94 -9.64 12.62
N TYR A 135 -14.95 -9.38 13.49
CA TYR A 135 -14.38 -10.39 14.38
C TYR A 135 -15.45 -11.00 15.31
N LYS A 136 -16.23 -10.15 15.97
CA LYS A 136 -17.29 -10.57 16.88
C LYS A 136 -18.37 -11.37 16.18
N GLN A 137 -18.76 -10.97 14.96
CA GLN A 137 -19.71 -11.73 14.13
C GLN A 137 -19.16 -13.11 13.73
N LYS A 138 -17.89 -13.20 13.35
CA LYS A 138 -17.27 -14.45 12.88
C LYS A 138 -16.98 -15.43 14.02
N THR A 139 -16.56 -14.93 15.18
CA THR A 139 -16.09 -15.78 16.30
C THR A 139 -17.10 -15.92 17.42
N SER A 140 -18.12 -15.07 17.49
CA SER A 140 -19.01 -14.90 18.65
C SER A 140 -18.28 -14.55 19.95
N LYS A 141 -17.04 -14.04 19.86
CA LYS A 141 -16.20 -13.66 20.99
C LYS A 141 -15.99 -12.16 21.02
N ASP A 142 -15.72 -11.65 22.22
CA ASP A 142 -15.42 -10.24 22.50
C ASP A 142 -14.13 -10.15 23.34
N ASP A 143 -13.11 -10.90 22.92
CA ASP A 143 -11.85 -11.08 23.63
C ASP A 143 -10.63 -10.56 22.83
N PHE A 144 -10.87 -9.75 21.80
CA PHE A 144 -9.85 -9.13 20.97
C PHE A 144 -10.00 -7.61 20.97
N THR A 145 -8.88 -6.89 21.03
CA THR A 145 -8.87 -5.43 20.97
C THR A 145 -7.75 -4.91 20.08
N PHE A 146 -7.98 -3.74 19.50
CA PHE A 146 -6.95 -2.97 18.81
C PHE A 146 -6.61 -1.74 19.66
N ILE A 147 -5.32 -1.50 19.84
CA ILE A 147 -4.80 -0.37 20.61
C ILE A 147 -4.06 0.54 19.64
N LEU A 148 -4.70 1.65 19.26
CA LEU A 148 -4.10 2.69 18.44
C LEU A 148 -3.36 3.69 19.34
N TYR A 149 -2.07 3.88 19.09
CA TYR A 149 -1.23 4.83 19.82
C TYR A 149 -1.22 6.20 19.15
N GLU A 150 -0.92 7.23 19.94
CA GLU A 150 -0.75 8.58 19.41
C GLU A 150 0.43 8.64 18.42
N PRO A 151 0.35 9.48 17.37
CA PRO A 151 1.39 9.58 16.36
C PRO A 151 2.76 9.88 16.97
N LEU A 152 3.73 9.01 16.66
CA LEU A 152 5.06 9.05 17.22
C LEU A 152 5.77 10.37 16.90
N GLY A 153 6.51 10.90 17.89
CA GLY A 153 7.22 12.17 17.77
C GLY A 153 6.31 13.41 17.86
N THR A 154 5.11 13.26 18.43
CA THR A 154 4.25 14.36 18.89
C THR A 154 4.31 14.49 20.41
N GLU A 155 3.89 15.64 20.94
CA GLU A 155 3.80 15.83 22.39
C GLU A 155 2.79 14.87 23.04
N ALA A 156 1.69 14.57 22.34
CA ALA A 156 0.69 13.60 22.80
C ALA A 156 1.29 12.21 22.96
N SER A 157 2.10 11.77 21.97
CA SER A 157 2.83 10.51 22.04
C SER A 157 3.89 10.49 23.15
N ASP A 158 4.63 11.59 23.35
CA ASP A 158 5.62 11.67 24.46
C ASP A 158 4.95 11.53 25.83
N LYS A 159 3.79 12.19 26.04
CA LYS A 159 2.99 12.06 27.26
C LYS A 159 2.50 10.62 27.44
N GLN A 160 1.97 10.02 26.37
CA GLN A 160 1.52 8.63 26.40
C GLN A 160 2.67 7.65 26.72
N ILE A 161 3.88 7.88 26.20
CA ILE A 161 5.07 7.08 26.52
C ILE A 161 5.45 7.23 28.01
N LEU A 162 5.44 8.46 28.53
CA LEU A 162 5.73 8.72 29.94
C LEU A 162 4.72 8.02 30.86
N GLU A 163 3.43 8.11 30.55
CA GLU A 163 2.36 7.47 31.33
C GLU A 163 2.47 5.94 31.34
N LEU A 164 2.79 5.33 30.18
CA LEU A 164 2.87 3.88 30.05
C LEU A 164 4.19 3.27 30.55
N THR A 165 5.30 4.01 30.46
CA THR A 165 6.65 3.45 30.69
C THR A 165 7.43 4.12 31.81
N GLY A 166 6.97 5.27 32.31
CA GLY A 166 7.70 6.11 33.26
C GLY A 166 8.89 6.86 32.64
N LYS A 167 9.11 6.76 31.33
CA LYS A 167 10.25 7.41 30.64
C LYS A 167 9.83 8.71 29.96
N ASP A 168 10.44 9.81 30.38
CA ASP A 168 10.28 11.12 29.74
C ASP A 168 11.15 11.22 28.47
N VAL A 169 10.53 10.99 27.32
CA VAL A 169 11.19 11.10 26.01
C VAL A 169 11.17 12.51 25.43
N SER A 170 10.45 13.46 26.05
CA SER A 170 10.34 14.84 25.55
C SER A 170 11.70 15.57 25.56
N LYS A 171 12.58 15.19 26.50
CA LYS A 171 13.94 15.71 26.66
C LYS A 171 14.98 14.97 25.83
N THR A 172 14.57 13.90 25.14
CA THR A 172 15.48 13.11 24.31
C THR A 172 15.77 13.86 23.02
N PRO A 173 17.04 13.90 22.55
CA PRO A 173 17.38 14.48 21.26
C PRO A 173 16.51 13.92 20.12
N SER A 174 16.07 14.77 19.19
CA SER A 174 15.10 14.42 18.13
C SER A 174 15.48 13.18 17.31
N TYR A 175 16.77 12.97 17.04
CA TYR A 175 17.27 11.82 16.27
C TYR A 175 17.21 10.49 17.04
N LEU A 176 17.11 10.53 18.38
CA LEU A 176 16.93 9.37 19.25
C LEU A 176 15.47 9.16 19.64
N ARG A 177 14.57 10.10 19.30
CA ARG A 177 13.15 9.95 19.59
C ARG A 177 12.57 8.80 18.74
N PRO A 178 11.69 7.98 19.33
CA PRO A 178 11.10 6.83 18.64
C PRO A 178 10.08 7.32 17.60
N THR A 179 10.54 7.66 16.39
CA THR A 179 9.71 8.20 15.30
C THR A 179 9.46 7.20 14.17
N CYS A 180 9.97 5.97 14.32
CA CYS A 180 10.05 4.92 13.29
C CYS A 180 10.85 5.30 12.01
N LYS A 181 11.39 6.52 11.90
CA LYS A 181 12.21 6.93 10.74
C LYS A 181 13.65 6.47 10.84
N THR A 182 14.27 6.69 12.00
CA THR A 182 15.69 6.38 12.22
C THR A 182 15.92 4.90 12.52
N GLY A 183 14.87 4.17 12.91
CA GLY A 183 14.93 2.76 13.25
C GLY A 183 15.46 1.87 12.12
N VAL A 184 15.13 2.16 10.85
CA VAL A 184 15.66 1.39 9.70
C VAL A 184 17.16 1.59 9.55
N ALA A 185 17.64 2.83 9.61
CA ALA A 185 19.06 3.13 9.50
C ALA A 185 19.86 2.52 10.66
N PHE A 186 19.36 2.65 11.89
CA PHE A 186 19.96 2.00 13.06
C PHE A 186 19.92 0.48 12.94
N GLY A 187 18.79 -0.10 12.53
CA GLY A 187 18.67 -1.55 12.32
C GLY A 187 19.71 -2.06 11.33
N LEU A 188 19.92 -1.37 10.21
CA LEU A 188 20.93 -1.74 9.20
C LEU A 188 22.36 -1.61 9.75
N LEU A 189 22.64 -0.60 10.58
CA LEU A 189 23.95 -0.42 11.22
C LEU A 189 24.20 -1.45 12.33
N GLU A 190 23.18 -1.74 13.13
CA GLU A 190 23.20 -2.73 14.21
C GLU A 190 23.28 -4.17 13.68
N SER A 191 22.73 -4.43 12.48
CA SER A 191 22.81 -5.73 11.79
C SER A 191 24.17 -5.99 11.13
N ARG A 192 25.12 -5.04 11.18
CA ARG A 192 26.47 -5.29 10.66
C ARG A 192 27.20 -6.28 11.58
N PRO A 193 28.12 -7.10 11.05
CA PRO A 193 28.92 -8.01 11.87
C PRO A 193 29.74 -7.22 12.91
N LYS A 194 29.27 -7.16 14.16
CA LYS A 194 29.95 -6.50 15.28
C LYS A 194 29.57 -7.17 16.60
N ALA A 195 30.45 -7.09 17.60
CA ALA A 195 30.16 -7.58 18.94
C ALA A 195 28.96 -6.84 19.55
N GLY A 196 27.94 -7.59 20.00
CA GLY A 196 26.70 -7.03 20.56
C GLY A 196 25.72 -6.43 19.55
N GLY A 197 25.95 -6.63 18.25
CA GLY A 197 25.00 -6.25 17.19
C GLY A 197 23.78 -7.19 17.12
N ILE A 198 22.82 -6.83 16.28
CA ILE A 198 21.65 -7.67 16.00
C ILE A 198 22.08 -8.77 15.02
N GLU A 199 22.00 -10.03 15.44
CA GLU A 199 22.21 -11.15 14.53
C GLU A 199 21.06 -11.24 13.52
N ARG A 200 21.40 -11.19 12.22
CA ARG A 200 20.44 -11.44 11.15
C ARG A 200 20.58 -12.91 10.71
N PRO A 201 19.63 -13.80 11.05
CA PRO A 201 19.65 -15.15 10.51
C PRO A 201 19.62 -15.09 8.98
N SER A 202 20.42 -15.91 8.31
CA SER A 202 20.31 -16.07 6.85
C SER A 202 18.97 -16.74 6.57
N ILE A 203 18.11 -16.04 5.84
CA ILE A 203 16.88 -16.64 5.35
C ILE A 203 17.24 -17.26 4.00
N ASP A 204 17.30 -18.59 3.94
CA ASP A 204 17.47 -19.38 2.69
C ASP A 204 16.23 -19.35 1.79
N SER A 205 15.22 -18.53 2.13
CA SER A 205 14.04 -18.37 1.30
C SER A 205 14.42 -17.61 0.03
N ASN A 206 14.19 -18.23 -1.13
CA ASN A 206 14.11 -17.53 -2.40
C ASN A 206 13.25 -16.26 -2.22
N PRO A 207 13.60 -15.15 -2.89
CA PRO A 207 12.78 -13.95 -2.81
C PRO A 207 11.34 -14.29 -3.20
N VAL A 208 10.40 -14.03 -2.29
CA VAL A 208 8.98 -14.28 -2.51
C VAL A 208 8.54 -13.48 -3.73
N PHE A 209 7.79 -14.13 -4.62
CA PHE A 209 7.24 -13.46 -5.78
C PHE A 209 6.39 -12.26 -5.35
N LYS A 210 6.50 -11.14 -6.05
CA LYS A 210 5.96 -9.86 -5.57
C LYS A 210 4.44 -9.75 -5.72
N TYR A 211 3.85 -10.38 -6.73
CA TYR A 211 2.50 -10.07 -7.20
C TYR A 211 1.54 -11.25 -7.09
N ASP A 212 0.29 -10.98 -6.70
CA ASP A 212 -0.79 -11.93 -6.94
C ASP A 212 -1.22 -11.83 -8.41
N LEU A 213 -1.50 -12.96 -9.06
CA LEU A 213 -1.91 -13.04 -10.46
C LEU A 213 -3.38 -13.44 -10.54
N GLY A 214 -4.12 -12.82 -11.44
CA GLY A 214 -5.57 -13.01 -11.50
C GLY A 214 -6.21 -12.45 -12.75
N ILE A 215 -7.54 -12.38 -12.69
CA ILE A 215 -8.39 -11.94 -13.79
C ILE A 215 -9.40 -10.91 -13.30
N GLU A 216 -9.99 -10.20 -14.25
CA GLU A 216 -11.13 -9.33 -13.99
C GLU A 216 -12.42 -10.15 -13.95
N ARG A 217 -13.22 -10.01 -12.89
CA ARG A 217 -14.63 -10.41 -12.86
C ARG A 217 -15.44 -9.31 -12.18
N GLU A 218 -16.55 -8.90 -12.79
CA GLU A 218 -17.43 -7.85 -12.24
C GLU A 218 -16.68 -6.55 -11.85
N ARG A 219 -15.69 -6.15 -12.66
CA ARG A 219 -14.79 -4.99 -12.41
C ARG A 219 -13.91 -5.11 -11.15
N LYS A 220 -13.79 -6.31 -10.58
CA LYS A 220 -12.96 -6.61 -9.42
C LYS A 220 -11.87 -7.62 -9.76
N PHE A 221 -10.73 -7.47 -9.09
CA PHE A 221 -9.61 -8.38 -9.21
C PHE A 221 -9.88 -9.68 -8.45
N HIS A 222 -9.80 -10.80 -9.16
CA HIS A 222 -9.95 -12.13 -8.59
C HIS A 222 -8.64 -12.90 -8.76
N ILE A 223 -8.02 -13.26 -7.65
CA ILE A 223 -6.77 -14.02 -7.64
C ILE A 223 -7.02 -15.41 -8.23
N LYS A 224 -6.18 -15.80 -9.18
CA LYS A 224 -6.05 -17.17 -9.70
C LYS A 224 -4.84 -17.88 -9.10
N ILE A 225 -3.72 -17.16 -8.96
CA ILE A 225 -2.48 -17.67 -8.37
C ILE A 225 -1.99 -16.65 -7.33
N SER A 226 -1.80 -17.10 -6.09
CA SER A 226 -1.27 -16.22 -5.04
C SER A 226 0.24 -16.09 -5.15
N ARG A 227 0.76 -14.91 -4.78
CA ARG A 227 2.19 -14.64 -4.73
C ARG A 227 2.97 -15.59 -3.81
N ASP A 228 2.30 -16.11 -2.77
CA ASP A 228 2.91 -17.02 -1.79
C ASP A 228 2.93 -18.48 -2.27
N SER A 229 2.14 -18.82 -3.29
CA SER A 229 2.15 -20.17 -3.86
C SER A 229 3.20 -20.33 -4.96
N LEU A 230 3.58 -19.24 -5.64
CA LEU A 230 4.55 -19.26 -6.75
C LEU A 230 5.97 -19.55 -6.27
N LYS A 231 6.53 -20.66 -6.76
CA LYS A 231 7.93 -21.02 -6.53
C LYS A 231 8.73 -20.90 -7.83
N PRO A 232 10.02 -20.50 -7.73
CA PRO A 232 10.87 -20.42 -8.91
C PRO A 232 10.92 -21.76 -9.65
N ASN A 233 10.74 -21.71 -10.97
CA ASN A 233 10.77 -22.88 -11.86
C ASN A 233 9.67 -23.93 -11.60
N GLU A 234 8.57 -23.58 -10.91
CA GLU A 234 7.40 -24.45 -10.70
C GLU A 234 6.17 -23.87 -11.41
N TYR A 235 5.65 -24.58 -12.41
CA TYR A 235 4.46 -24.19 -13.16
C TYR A 235 3.17 -24.43 -12.38
N GLN A 236 2.32 -23.40 -12.30
CA GLN A 236 0.98 -23.46 -11.72
C GLN A 236 -0.10 -23.13 -12.73
N ILE A 237 -1.22 -23.84 -12.66
CA ILE A 237 -2.35 -23.63 -13.57
C ILE A 237 -2.96 -22.26 -13.35
N PHE A 238 -3.06 -21.48 -14.42
CA PHE A 238 -3.74 -20.19 -14.44
C PHE A 238 -5.12 -20.30 -15.11
N GLN A 239 -5.16 -20.95 -16.27
CA GLN A 239 -6.40 -21.34 -16.96
C GLN A 239 -6.32 -22.81 -17.37
N THR A 240 -7.41 -23.52 -17.12
CA THR A 240 -7.59 -24.90 -17.58
C THR A 240 -7.91 -24.92 -19.07
N LYS A 241 -7.70 -26.06 -19.73
CA LYS A 241 -8.09 -26.25 -21.14
C LYS A 241 -9.56 -25.95 -21.44
N GLU A 242 -10.47 -26.11 -20.47
CA GLU A 242 -11.88 -25.77 -20.64
C GLU A 242 -12.14 -24.24 -20.56
N GLU A 243 -11.26 -23.51 -19.87
CA GLU A 243 -11.31 -22.04 -19.78
C GLU A 243 -10.55 -21.37 -20.95
N TRP A 244 -9.55 -22.05 -21.50
CA TRP A 244 -8.69 -21.53 -22.55
C TRP A 244 -9.33 -21.67 -23.94
N GLY A 245 -9.49 -20.55 -24.63
CA GLY A 245 -10.15 -20.49 -25.94
C GLY A 245 -9.23 -20.61 -27.15
N GLY A 246 -7.95 -20.96 -26.97
CA GLY A 246 -6.99 -21.03 -28.08
C GLY A 246 -6.58 -19.67 -28.64
N PHE A 247 -6.59 -18.63 -27.81
CA PHE A 247 -6.26 -17.26 -28.23
C PHE A 247 -4.76 -17.07 -28.53
N ASP A 248 -4.43 -16.02 -29.29
CA ASP A 248 -3.06 -15.60 -29.64
C ASP A 248 -2.33 -14.85 -28.51
N GLY A 249 -2.96 -14.75 -27.33
CA GLY A 249 -2.33 -14.18 -26.16
C GLY A 249 -3.18 -14.29 -24.90
N LEU A 250 -2.51 -14.11 -23.78
CA LEU A 250 -3.08 -14.19 -22.43
C LEU A 250 -3.01 -12.84 -21.75
N GLU A 251 -4.15 -12.39 -21.24
CA GLU A 251 -4.25 -11.24 -20.35
C GLU A 251 -4.16 -11.69 -18.89
N ILE A 252 -3.15 -11.16 -18.17
CA ILE A 252 -2.99 -11.38 -16.73
C ILE A 252 -3.11 -10.04 -16.01
N ARG A 253 -4.03 -9.96 -15.07
CA ARG A 253 -4.10 -8.87 -14.11
C ARG A 253 -3.21 -9.21 -12.92
N TYR A 254 -2.50 -8.23 -12.38
CA TYR A 254 -1.62 -8.45 -11.23
C TYR A 254 -1.57 -7.25 -10.28
N SER A 255 -1.29 -7.53 -9.01
CA SER A 255 -1.18 -6.51 -7.97
C SER A 255 -0.25 -6.94 -6.84
N ASP A 256 0.45 -5.98 -6.24
CA ASP A 256 1.20 -6.16 -5.00
C ASP A 256 0.41 -5.71 -3.76
N LYS A 257 -0.80 -5.18 -3.92
CA LYS A 257 -1.67 -4.71 -2.83
C LYS A 257 -2.25 -5.86 -2.01
N PRO A 258 -2.15 -5.85 -0.66
CA PRO A 258 -2.74 -6.89 0.20
C PRO A 258 -4.26 -7.03 0.05
N LEU A 259 -4.97 -5.96 -0.32
CA LEU A 259 -6.41 -5.96 -0.58
C LEU A 259 -6.81 -6.91 -1.73
N ALA A 260 -5.86 -7.34 -2.57
CA ALA A 260 -6.11 -8.39 -3.55
C ALA A 260 -6.68 -9.68 -2.92
N ASN A 261 -6.28 -10.01 -1.68
CA ASN A 261 -6.68 -11.24 -1.00
C ASN A 261 -8.17 -11.25 -0.56
N THR A 262 -8.88 -10.11 -0.66
CA THR A 262 -10.29 -10.01 -0.26
C THR A 262 -11.26 -10.07 -1.43
N ASN A 263 -10.78 -10.19 -2.68
CA ASN A 263 -11.57 -10.09 -3.91
C ASN A 263 -12.38 -8.77 -4.06
N THR A 264 -12.03 -7.73 -3.30
CA THR A 264 -12.72 -6.41 -3.34
C THR A 264 -11.89 -5.34 -4.06
N LEU A 265 -10.62 -5.64 -4.38
CA LEU A 265 -9.73 -4.73 -5.09
C LEU A 265 -10.31 -4.35 -6.45
N ASP A 266 -10.44 -3.05 -6.70
CA ASP A 266 -10.94 -2.54 -7.97
C ASP A 266 -9.97 -2.86 -9.10
N ILE A 267 -10.48 -3.18 -10.28
CA ILE A 267 -9.62 -3.52 -11.40
C ILE A 267 -8.72 -2.35 -11.84
N LYS A 268 -9.17 -1.10 -11.63
CA LYS A 268 -8.37 0.11 -11.91
C LYS A 268 -7.13 0.23 -11.02
N ASP A 269 -7.12 -0.47 -9.89
CA ASP A 269 -6.02 -0.52 -8.94
C ASP A 269 -5.04 -1.67 -9.20
N THR A 270 -5.22 -2.39 -10.32
CA THR A 270 -4.34 -3.47 -10.79
C THR A 270 -3.58 -3.05 -12.03
N GLN A 271 -2.50 -3.78 -12.31
CA GLN A 271 -1.79 -3.68 -13.58
C GLN A 271 -2.25 -4.82 -14.51
N LEU A 272 -2.08 -4.63 -15.81
CA LEU A 272 -2.41 -5.60 -16.85
C LEU A 272 -1.15 -5.87 -17.67
N ILE A 273 -0.87 -7.14 -17.92
CA ILE A 273 0.09 -7.58 -18.93
C ILE A 273 -0.63 -8.44 -19.96
N PHE A 274 -0.28 -8.23 -21.22
CA PHE A 274 -0.68 -9.10 -22.33
C PHE A 274 0.56 -9.87 -22.79
N ILE A 275 0.48 -11.20 -22.80
CA ILE A 275 1.56 -12.09 -23.20
C ILE A 275 1.13 -12.77 -24.49
N ALA A 276 1.83 -12.52 -25.59
CA ALA A 276 1.57 -13.19 -26.86
C ALA A 276 1.90 -14.68 -26.76
N LEU A 277 1.02 -15.54 -27.28
CA LEU A 277 1.14 -16.99 -27.23
C LEU A 277 0.85 -17.60 -28.60
N GLU A 278 1.33 -18.82 -28.83
CA GLU A 278 0.90 -19.59 -30.01
C GLU A 278 -0.54 -20.10 -29.84
N GLU A 279 -1.32 -20.05 -30.92
CA GLU A 279 -2.70 -20.54 -30.96
C GLU A 279 -2.73 -22.07 -30.86
N HIS A 280 -3.01 -22.57 -29.65
CA HIS A 280 -3.25 -23.99 -29.38
C HIS A 280 -4.56 -24.15 -28.61
N GLU A 281 -5.47 -24.98 -29.13
CA GLU A 281 -6.71 -25.39 -28.44
C GLU A 281 -6.48 -26.61 -27.53
N GLU A 282 -7.37 -26.80 -26.54
CA GLU A 282 -7.36 -27.96 -25.63
C GLU A 282 -6.05 -28.10 -24.83
N VAL A 283 -5.50 -26.97 -24.36
CA VAL A 283 -4.26 -26.91 -23.57
C VAL A 283 -4.46 -26.18 -22.25
N ASP A 284 -3.75 -26.62 -21.22
CA ASP A 284 -3.68 -25.88 -19.96
C ASP A 284 -2.67 -24.75 -20.07
N VAL A 285 -3.05 -23.56 -19.60
CA VAL A 285 -2.17 -22.39 -19.50
C VAL A 285 -1.61 -22.32 -18.08
N LYS A 286 -0.30 -22.49 -17.96
CA LYS A 286 0.39 -22.46 -16.66
C LYS A 286 1.39 -21.32 -16.59
N VAL A 287 1.55 -20.75 -15.41
CA VAL A 287 2.48 -19.65 -15.13
C VAL A 287 3.59 -20.14 -14.20
N CYS A 288 4.81 -19.69 -14.44
CA CYS A 288 5.98 -19.95 -13.62
C CYS A 288 6.69 -18.62 -13.30
N CYS A 289 7.12 -18.40 -12.05
CA CYS A 289 7.99 -17.26 -11.76
C CYS A 289 9.46 -17.59 -12.08
N VAL A 290 10.16 -16.61 -12.65
CA VAL A 290 11.60 -16.70 -12.99
C VAL A 290 12.43 -16.05 -11.89
N ASP A 291 11.95 -14.92 -11.39
CA ASP A 291 12.50 -14.18 -10.26
C ASP A 291 11.35 -13.54 -9.46
N SER A 292 11.65 -12.61 -8.55
CA SER A 292 10.64 -11.94 -7.72
C SER A 292 9.61 -11.09 -8.46
N GLN A 293 9.83 -10.73 -9.73
CA GLN A 293 9.02 -9.80 -10.52
C GLN A 293 8.75 -10.28 -11.95
N SER A 294 9.38 -11.36 -12.39
CA SER A 294 9.24 -11.86 -13.77
C SER A 294 8.53 -13.20 -13.83
N ILE A 295 7.70 -13.40 -14.85
CA ILE A 295 6.97 -14.65 -15.09
C ILE A 295 7.20 -15.18 -16.51
N LYS A 296 6.91 -16.46 -16.70
CA LYS A 296 6.77 -17.11 -18.00
C LYS A 296 5.45 -17.86 -18.06
N VAL A 297 4.91 -18.00 -19.26
CA VAL A 297 3.69 -18.77 -19.53
C VAL A 297 4.06 -19.99 -20.35
N GLY A 298 3.58 -21.15 -19.93
CA GLY A 298 3.72 -22.41 -20.65
C GLY A 298 2.35 -22.96 -21.04
N LEU A 299 2.25 -23.47 -22.26
CA LEU A 299 1.09 -24.21 -22.75
C LEU A 299 1.35 -25.70 -22.59
N PHE A 300 0.42 -26.41 -21.96
CA PHE A 300 0.55 -27.83 -21.63
C PHE A 300 -0.56 -28.65 -22.28
N LYS A 301 -0.17 -29.67 -23.05
CA LYS A 301 -1.08 -30.67 -23.61
C LYS A 301 -0.80 -32.02 -22.99
N ASP A 302 -1.81 -32.64 -22.39
CA ASP A 302 -1.69 -33.93 -21.68
C ASP A 302 -0.52 -33.96 -20.66
N GLY A 303 -0.27 -32.82 -20.01
CA GLY A 303 0.81 -32.65 -19.03
C GLY A 303 2.20 -32.37 -19.62
N GLN A 304 2.36 -32.34 -20.94
CA GLN A 304 3.62 -31.99 -21.61
C GLN A 304 3.65 -30.53 -22.03
N LEU A 305 4.76 -29.84 -21.75
CA LEU A 305 4.99 -28.47 -22.21
C LEU A 305 5.21 -28.49 -23.73
N ILE A 306 4.34 -27.80 -24.48
CA ILE A 306 4.43 -27.72 -25.94
C ILE A 306 4.94 -26.36 -26.44
N TYR A 307 4.77 -25.32 -25.62
CA TYR A 307 5.20 -23.95 -25.91
C TYR A 307 5.52 -23.22 -24.60
N GLU A 308 6.55 -22.37 -24.61
CA GLU A 308 6.93 -21.50 -23.50
C GLU A 308 7.18 -20.09 -24.03
N SER A 309 6.61 -19.08 -23.36
CA SER A 309 6.85 -17.67 -23.67
C SER A 309 8.23 -17.20 -23.22
N GLU A 310 8.67 -16.04 -23.70
CA GLU A 310 9.78 -15.32 -23.07
C GLU A 310 9.41 -14.89 -21.63
N ALA A 311 10.44 -14.53 -20.86
CA ALA A 311 10.24 -14.03 -19.51
C ALA A 311 9.76 -12.58 -19.54
N GLU A 312 8.60 -12.33 -18.97
CA GLU A 312 7.95 -11.03 -18.94
C GLU A 312 8.03 -10.42 -17.55
N LYS A 313 8.38 -9.13 -17.48
CA LYS A 313 8.51 -8.39 -16.23
C LYS A 313 7.21 -7.71 -15.83
N LEU A 314 6.80 -7.89 -14.58
CA LEU A 314 5.61 -7.28 -13.95
C LEU A 314 5.97 -6.08 -13.05
#